data_AF-A0A820S6V5-F1
#
_entry.id   AF-A0A820S6V5-F1
#
_cell.length_a   1.000
_cell.length_b   1.000
_cell.length_c   1.000
_cell.angle_alpha   90.00
_cell.angle_beta   90.00
_cell.angle_gamma   90.00
#
_symmetry.space_group_name_H-M   'P 1'
#
loop_
_entity.id
_entity.type
_entity.pdbx_description
1 polymer ?
#
loop_
_entity_poly.entity_id
_entity_poly.type
_entity_poly.pdbx_seq_one_letter_code
_entity_poly.pdbx_strand_id
1 'polypeptide(L)'
;YPTGIVLDSNGYLFIIDSYNHRIVASSSSGFRCIVGCSGGGSTASQLSFPQSMAFDSYGNIYVTDRNNSRVQQFTLQTNNC
;
A
#
# COMPACT_ATOMS: atom_id res chain seq x y z
N TYR A 1 -11.30 -3.25 -6.97
CA TYR A 1 -10.98 -4.69 -7.09
C TYR A 1 -9.70 -4.91 -6.32
N PRO A 2 -9.77 -5.37 -5.07
CA PRO A 2 -8.59 -5.66 -4.28
C PRO A 2 -7.92 -6.96 -4.73
N THR A 3 -6.59 -7.01 -4.76
CA THR A 3 -5.84 -8.20 -5.22
C THR A 3 -5.05 -8.89 -4.12
N GLY A 4 -4.87 -8.25 -2.96
CA GLY A 4 -4.06 -8.81 -1.89
C GLY A 4 -4.30 -8.15 -0.54
N ILE A 5 -3.93 -8.87 0.50
CA ILE A 5 -4.00 -8.45 1.89
C ILE A 5 -2.77 -8.95 2.64
N VAL A 6 -2.16 -8.13 3.49
CA VAL A 6 -1.10 -8.54 4.42
C VAL A 6 -1.31 -7.93 5.81
N LEU A 7 -0.66 -8.52 6.82
CA LEU A 7 -0.64 -8.02 8.19
C LEU A 7 0.72 -7.41 8.50
N ASP A 8 0.76 -6.32 9.26
CA ASP A 8 2.00 -5.90 9.93
C ASP A 8 2.24 -6.69 11.22
N SER A 9 3.35 -6.40 11.92
CA SER A 9 3.71 -7.05 13.19
C SER A 9 2.75 -6.74 14.35
N ASN A 10 1.94 -5.68 14.23
CA ASN A 10 0.95 -5.27 15.23
C ASN A 10 -0.45 -5.82 14.92
N GLY A 11 -0.62 -6.52 13.79
CA GLY A 11 -1.88 -7.10 13.35
C GLY A 11 -2.79 -6.15 12.56
N TYR A 12 -2.31 -4.99 12.11
CA TYR A 12 -3.06 -4.13 11.20
C TYR A 12 -3.09 -4.73 9.80
N LEU A 13 -4.28 -4.71 9.19
CA LEU A 13 -4.51 -5.20 7.83
C LEU A 13 -4.14 -4.12 6.82
N PHE A 14 -3.41 -4.50 5.78
CA PHE A 14 -3.09 -3.69 4.63
C PHE A 14 -3.69 -4.37 3.41
N ILE A 15 -4.40 -3.62 2.56
CA ILE A 15 -5.11 -4.13 1.40
C ILE A 15 -4.61 -3.41 0.15
N ILE A 16 -4.31 -4.19 -0.88
CA ILE A 16 -3.96 -3.72 -2.21
C ILE A 16 -5.27 -3.50 -2.98
N ASP A 17 -5.73 -2.26 -3.08
CA ASP A 17 -6.96 -1.88 -3.79
C ASP A 17 -6.63 -1.46 -5.23
N SER A 18 -6.25 -2.45 -6.05
CA SER A 18 -5.52 -2.27 -7.31
C SER A 18 -6.20 -1.38 -8.33
N TYR A 19 -7.51 -1.56 -8.51
CA TYR A 19 -8.30 -0.76 -9.46
C TYR A 19 -8.48 0.70 -9.02
N ASN A 20 -8.29 0.97 -7.73
CA ASN A 20 -8.25 2.33 -7.19
C ASN A 20 -6.82 2.83 -7.05
N HIS A 21 -5.83 2.09 -7.57
CA HIS A 21 -4.42 2.49 -7.62
C HIS A 21 -3.81 2.85 -6.26
N ARG A 22 -4.25 2.18 -5.19
CA ARG A 22 -3.90 2.56 -3.82
C ARG A 22 -3.70 1.36 -2.90
N ILE A 23 -3.05 1.64 -1.77
CA ILE A 23 -3.00 0.75 -0.61
C ILE A 23 -3.81 1.38 0.51
N VAL A 24 -4.65 0.60 1.18
CA VAL A 24 -5.40 1.01 2.36
C VAL A 24 -5.01 0.18 3.57
N ALA A 25 -4.97 0.79 4.75
CA ALA A 25 -4.64 0.13 6.01
C ALA A 25 -5.80 0.23 7.01
N SER A 26 -6.00 -0.77 7.85
CA SER A 26 -6.97 -0.74 8.94
C SER A 26 -6.50 0.20 10.05
N SER A 27 -7.43 0.92 10.67
CA SER A 27 -7.21 1.63 11.92
C SER A 27 -8.40 1.49 12.86
N SER A 28 -8.33 2.11 14.05
CA SER A 28 -9.43 2.16 15.01
C SER A 28 -10.70 2.82 14.46
N SER A 29 -10.57 3.62 13.39
CA SER A 29 -11.67 4.33 12.73
C SER A 29 -12.09 3.68 11.39
N GLY A 30 -11.60 2.48 11.09
CA GLY A 30 -11.83 1.79 9.81
C GLY A 30 -10.64 1.88 8.86
N PHE A 31 -10.86 1.62 7.56
CA PHE A 31 -9.78 1.60 6.58
C PHE A 31 -9.44 2.99 6.06
N ARG A 32 -8.16 3.30 5.96
CA ARG A 32 -7.62 4.58 5.49
C ARG A 32 -6.64 4.37 4.35
N CYS A 33 -6.64 5.27 3.38
CA CYS A 33 -5.63 5.25 2.34
C CYS A 33 -4.28 5.69 2.90
N ILE A 34 -3.22 4.94 2.57
CA ILE A 34 -1.85 5.21 3.02
C ILE A 34 -0.86 5.46 1.87
N VAL A 35 -1.15 4.96 0.67
CA VAL A 35 -0.32 5.11 -0.54
C VAL A 35 -1.23 5.24 -1.75
N GLY A 36 -0.90 6.11 -2.72
CA GLY A 36 -1.70 6.31 -3.94
C GLY A 36 -2.98 7.11 -3.72
N CYS A 37 -3.06 7.89 -2.63
CA CYS A 37 -4.29 8.58 -2.23
C CYS A 37 -4.67 9.78 -3.12
N SER A 38 -3.73 10.26 -3.94
CA SER A 38 -3.96 11.26 -4.98
C SER A 38 -4.43 10.65 -6.31
N GLY A 39 -4.67 9.34 -6.36
CA GLY A 39 -5.05 8.60 -7.56
C GLY A 39 -3.88 7.93 -8.27
N GLY A 40 -4.19 7.27 -9.38
CA GLY A 40 -3.20 6.51 -10.16
C GLY A 40 -2.21 7.40 -10.91
N GLY A 41 -0.98 6.90 -11.09
CA GLY A 41 0.08 7.60 -11.80
C GLY A 41 1.45 6.97 -11.60
N SER A 42 2.51 7.69 -11.99
CA SER A 42 3.90 7.20 -12.00
C SER A 42 4.86 8.00 -11.12
N THR A 43 4.36 9.01 -10.39
CA THR A 43 5.16 9.76 -9.41
C THR A 43 5.53 8.87 -8.20
N ALA A 44 6.40 9.37 -7.32
CA ALA A 44 6.91 8.61 -6.17
C ALA A 44 5.84 8.28 -5.10
N SER A 45 4.70 8.98 -5.09
CA SER A 45 3.60 8.73 -4.15
C SER A 45 2.40 8.02 -4.80
N GLN A 46 2.48 7.72 -6.10
CA GLN A 46 1.42 7.12 -6.88
C GLN A 46 1.78 5.69 -7.30
N LEU A 47 0.71 4.93 -7.58
CA LEU A 47 0.78 3.56 -8.09
C LEU A 47 -0.08 3.45 -9.36
N SER A 48 0.14 2.38 -10.10
CA SER A 48 -0.61 2.03 -11.30
C SER A 48 -0.87 0.53 -11.32
N PHE A 49 -2.09 0.13 -10.93
CA PHE A 49 -2.52 -1.26 -10.80
C PHE A 49 -1.57 -2.12 -9.94
N PRO A 50 -1.32 -1.76 -8.66
CA PRO A 50 -0.46 -2.55 -7.80
C PRO A 50 -1.03 -3.97 -7.60
N GLN A 51 -0.19 -5.00 -7.49
CA GLN A 51 -0.66 -6.39 -7.42
C GLN A 51 -0.34 -7.13 -6.13
N SER A 52 0.87 -6.95 -5.63
CA SER A 52 1.39 -7.63 -4.44
C SER A 52 2.22 -6.66 -3.60
N MET A 53 2.30 -6.92 -2.29
CA MET A 53 3.12 -6.17 -1.35
C MET A 53 3.73 -7.07 -0.27
N ALA A 54 4.84 -6.64 0.32
CA ALA A 54 5.47 -7.30 1.46
C ALA A 54 6.11 -6.27 2.40
N PHE A 55 6.19 -6.62 3.68
CA PHE A 55 6.92 -5.85 4.68
C PHE A 55 8.40 -6.28 4.75
N ASP A 56 9.29 -5.34 5.05
CA ASP A 56 10.60 -5.66 5.62
C ASP A 56 10.58 -5.64 7.15
N SER A 57 11.71 -6.01 7.78
CA SER A 57 11.87 -6.03 9.24
C SER A 57 11.82 -4.64 9.89
N TYR A 58 11.89 -3.56 9.10
CA TYR A 58 11.78 -2.18 9.58
C TYR A 58 10.37 -1.62 9.42
N GLY A 59 9.41 -2.41 8.91
CA GLY A 59 8.03 -1.99 8.69
C GLY A 59 7.83 -1.17 7.41
N ASN A 60 8.83 -1.10 6.51
CA ASN A 60 8.60 -0.54 5.18
C ASN A 60 7.80 -1.54 4.33
N ILE A 61 6.97 -1.03 3.42
CA ILE A 61 6.27 -1.86 2.44
C ILE A 61 6.93 -1.75 1.08
N TYR A 62 7.06 -2.88 0.39
CA TYR A 62 7.49 -3.00 -0.99
C TYR A 62 6.28 -3.38 -1.82
N VAL A 63 5.95 -2.58 -2.82
CA VAL A 63 4.75 -2.76 -3.64
C VAL A 63 5.17 -3.00 -5.09
N THR A 64 4.63 -4.06 -5.69
CA THR A 64 4.75 -4.32 -7.12
C THR A 64 3.79 -3.40 -7.89
N ASP A 65 4.34 -2.38 -8.53
CA ASP A 65 3.61 -1.32 -9.22
C ASP A 65 3.51 -1.68 -10.72
N ARG A 66 2.62 -2.64 -11.02
CA ARG A 66 2.64 -3.43 -12.26
C ARG A 66 2.71 -2.60 -13.53
N ASN A 67 1.82 -1.63 -13.70
CA ASN A 67 1.76 -0.89 -14.97
C ASN A 67 2.91 0.12 -15.11
N ASN A 68 3.55 0.49 -14.00
CA ASN A 68 4.78 1.27 -14.03
C ASN A 68 6.04 0.40 -14.15
N SER A 69 5.91 -0.92 -14.23
CA SER A 69 7.02 -1.88 -14.39
C SER A 69 8.13 -1.70 -13.34
N ARG A 70 7.74 -1.42 -12.08
CA ARG A 70 8.68 -1.16 -10.98
C ARG A 70 8.23 -1.81 -9.67
N VAL A 71 9.17 -1.87 -8.73
CA VAL A 71 8.88 -2.07 -7.31
C VAL A 71 9.15 -0.76 -6.60
N GLN A 72 8.24 -0.32 -5.74
CA GLN A 72 8.43 0.88 -4.90
C GLN A 72 8.45 0.49 -3.43
N GLN A 73 9.35 1.11 -2.68
CA GLN A 73 9.41 1.05 -1.23
C GLN A 73 8.71 2.28 -0.65
N PHE A 74 7.89 2.07 0.38
CA PHE A 74 7.28 3.13 1.17
C PHE A 74 7.60 2.93 2.64
N THR A 75 8.18 3.97 3.26
CA THR A 75 8.33 4.02 4.72
C THR A 75 7.02 4.47 5.33
N LEU A 76 6.45 3.61 6.17
CA LEU A 76 5.25 3.93 6.92
C LEU A 76 5.65 4.56 8.24
N GLN A 77 5.19 5.79 8.50
CA GLN A 77 5.33 6.37 9.83
C GLN A 77 4.30 5.73 10.75
N THR A 78 4.72 5.40 11.99
CA THR A 78 3.95 4.70 13.03
C THR A 78 2.63 5.37 13.44
N ASN A 79 2.31 6.53 12.88
CA ASN A 79 1.11 7.33 13.21
C ASN A 79 0.08 7.41 12.07
N ASN A 80 0.22 6.62 11.00
CA ASN A 80 -0.71 6.63 9.87
C ASN A 80 -1.85 5.60 9.96
N CYS A 81 -2.08 5.04 11.15
CA CYS A 81 -3.32 4.31 11.48
C CYS A 81 -4.18 5.16 12.41
#